data_AF-A0A6P0N2P0-F1
#
_entry.id   AF-A0A6P0N2P0-F1
#
_cell.length_a   1.000
_cell.length_b   1.000
_cell.length_c   1.000
_cell.angle_alpha   90.00
_cell.angle_beta   90.00
_cell.angle_gamma   90.00
#
_symmetry.space_group_name_H-M   'P 1'
#
loop_
_entity.id
_entity.type
_entity.pdbx_description
1 polymer ?
#
loop_
_entity_poly.entity_id
_entity_poly.type
_entity_poly.pdbx_seq_one_letter_code
_entity_poly.pdbx_strand_id
1 'polypeptide(L)' 'REEGREEGREEGREEGRLEGERSLLLRQLERRFGKLTSNGMALLEALNPQDLERLSEAIWDFKTSEDLLNWLQEHSN' A
#
# COMPACT_ATOMS: atom_id res chain seq x y z
N ARG A 1 -6.64 19.37 -27.08
CA ARG A 1 -7.83 18.47 -26.90
C ARG A 1 -7.44 16.99 -26.95
N GLU A 2 -6.33 16.62 -27.57
CA GLU A 2 -5.74 15.28 -27.42
C GLU A 2 -5.00 15.13 -26.08
N GLU A 3 -4.24 16.14 -25.68
CA GLU A 3 -3.47 16.16 -24.42
C GLU A 3 -4.30 15.75 -23.19
N GLY A 4 -5.44 16.40 -22.93
CA GLY A 4 -6.29 16.03 -21.77
C GLY A 4 -6.93 14.63 -21.83
N ARG A 5 -6.94 13.95 -22.99
CA ARG A 5 -7.36 12.53 -23.06
C ARG A 5 -6.20 11.58 -22.80
N GLU A 6 -4.98 11.97 -23.14
CA GLU A 6 -3.78 11.21 -22.85
C GLU A 6 -3.44 11.32 -21.36
N GLU A 7 -3.44 12.54 -20.81
CA GLU A 7 -3.24 12.83 -19.37
C GLU A 7 -4.21 12.02 -18.52
N GLY A 8 -5.52 12.11 -18.76
CA GLY A 8 -6.51 11.37 -17.98
C GLY A 8 -6.39 9.84 -18.12
N ARG A 9 -5.80 9.33 -19.20
CA ARG A 9 -5.56 7.89 -19.38
C ARG A 9 -4.30 7.44 -18.63
N GLU A 10 -3.29 8.31 -18.54
CA GLU A 10 -2.09 8.05 -17.74
C GLU A 10 -2.41 8.12 -16.25
N GLU A 11 -3.08 9.17 -15.80
CA GLU A 11 -3.55 9.35 -14.42
C GLU A 11 -4.39 8.14 -13.96
N GLY A 12 -5.43 7.78 -14.71
CA GLY A 12 -6.28 6.65 -14.34
C GLY A 12 -5.55 5.29 -14.35
N ARG A 13 -4.50 5.14 -15.16
CA ARG A 13 -3.67 3.92 -15.14
C ARG A 13 -2.75 3.89 -13.92
N GLU A 14 -2.21 5.03 -13.53
CA GLU A 14 -1.38 5.14 -12.34
C GLU A 14 -2.21 4.95 -11.06
N GLU A 15 -3.34 5.63 -10.93
CA GLU A 15 -4.28 5.46 -9.81
C GLU A 15 -4.72 4.01 -9.67
N GLY A 16 -5.18 3.38 -10.76
CA GLY A 16 -5.61 1.99 -10.75
C GLY A 16 -4.50 0.99 -10.39
N ARG A 17 -3.24 1.30 -10.73
CA ARG A 17 -2.09 0.50 -10.30
C ARG A 17 -1.89 0.60 -8.78
N LEU A 18 -1.93 1.81 -8.23
CA LEU A 18 -1.72 2.05 -6.80
C LEU A 18 -2.84 1.45 -5.94
N GLU A 19 -4.09 1.60 -6.36
CA GLU A 19 -5.24 0.97 -5.70
C GLU A 19 -5.12 -0.57 -5.72
N GLY A 20 -4.72 -1.13 -6.88
CA GLY A 20 -4.50 -2.56 -7.03
C GLY A 20 -3.39 -3.08 -6.12
N GLU A 21 -2.29 -2.36 -6.02
CA GLU A 21 -1.15 -2.68 -5.15
C GLU A 21 -1.55 -2.64 -3.66
N ARG A 22 -2.22 -1.58 -3.21
CA ARG A 22 -2.75 -1.47 -1.84
C ARG A 22 -3.68 -2.63 -1.51
N SER A 23 -4.63 -2.94 -2.38
CA SER A 23 -5.58 -4.04 -2.20
C SER A 23 -4.88 -5.40 -2.10
N LEU A 24 -3.86 -5.62 -2.93
CA LEU A 24 -3.07 -6.85 -2.89
C LEU A 24 -2.25 -6.95 -1.59
N LEU A 25 -1.57 -5.88 -1.18
CA LEU A 25 -0.82 -5.84 0.07
C LEU A 25 -1.74 -6.05 1.28
N LEU A 26 -2.89 -5.38 1.34
CA LEU A 26 -3.89 -5.58 2.39
C LEU A 26 -4.26 -7.05 2.54
N ARG A 27 -4.61 -7.73 1.44
CA ARG A 27 -4.97 -9.15 1.46
C ARG A 27 -3.81 -10.04 1.94
N GLN A 28 -2.58 -9.73 1.56
CA GLN A 28 -1.40 -10.49 2.00
C GLN A 28 -1.12 -10.31 3.49
N LEU A 29 -1.21 -9.06 3.97
CA LEU A 29 -1.03 -8.71 5.37
C LEU A 29 -2.11 -9.37 6.23
N GLU A 30 -3.38 -9.27 5.83
CA GLU A 30 -4.49 -9.89 6.58
C GLU A 30 -4.39 -11.41 6.63
N ARG A 31 -3.87 -12.03 5.56
CA ARG A 31 -3.66 -13.48 5.52
C ARG A 31 -2.54 -13.92 6.48
N ARG A 32 -1.51 -13.11 6.69
CA ARG A 32 -0.34 -13.44 7.52
C ARG A 32 -0.53 -13.05 8.98
N PHE A 33 -1.08 -11.88 9.23
CA PHE A 33 -1.14 -11.25 10.56
C PHE A 33 -2.55 -11.17 11.14
N GLY A 34 -3.56 -11.62 10.39
CA GLY A 34 -4.97 -11.42 10.72
C GLY A 34 -5.45 -10.03 10.31
N LYS A 35 -6.74 -9.78 10.51
CA LYS A 35 -7.40 -8.54 10.10
C LYS A 35 -6.68 -7.31 10.66
N LEU A 36 -6.36 -6.35 9.79
CA LEU A 36 -5.73 -5.10 10.24
C LEU A 36 -6.72 -4.28 11.06
N THR A 37 -6.21 -3.62 12.09
CA THR A 37 -6.97 -2.61 12.84
C THR A 37 -7.25 -1.39 11.97
N SER A 38 -8.22 -0.56 12.35
CA SER A 38 -8.49 0.70 11.65
C SER A 38 -7.26 1.60 11.54
N ASN A 39 -6.40 1.60 12.56
CA ASN A 39 -5.14 2.33 12.52
C ASN A 39 -4.19 1.76 11.46
N GLY A 40 -3.98 0.44 11.44
CA GLY A 40 -3.11 -0.19 10.44
C GLY A 40 -3.59 0.02 9.00
N MET A 41 -4.91 -0.01 8.78
CA MET A 41 -5.48 0.32 7.47
C MET A 41 -5.21 1.78 7.08
N ALA A 42 -5.39 2.73 8.00
CA ALA A 42 -5.10 4.14 7.72
C ALA A 42 -3.63 4.40 7.36
N LEU A 43 -2.69 3.74 8.05
CA LEU A 43 -1.27 3.86 7.75
C LEU A 43 -0.92 3.26 6.38
N LEU A 44 -1.52 2.12 6.01
CA LEU A 44 -1.34 1.50 4.69
C LEU A 44 -1.85 2.42 3.56
N GLU A 45 -3.01 3.06 3.75
CA GLU A 45 -3.56 4.02 2.79
C GLU A 45 -2.69 5.28 2.65
N ALA A 46 -2.03 5.71 3.73
CA ALA A 46 -1.14 6.86 3.75
C ALA A 46 0.23 6.62 3.09
N LEU A 47 0.60 5.37 2.80
CA LEU A 47 1.85 5.08 2.11
C LEU A 47 1.86 5.66 0.70
N ASN A 48 2.99 6.24 0.32
CA ASN A 48 3.27 6.64 -1.05
C ASN A 48 3.61 5.40 -1.93
N PRO A 49 3.65 5.55 -3.27
CA PRO A 49 3.96 4.45 -4.18
C PRO A 49 5.27 3.72 -3.87
N GLN A 50 6.33 4.45 -3.53
CA GLN A 50 7.64 3.87 -3.26
C GLN A 50 7.64 3.02 -1.98
N ASP A 51 6.87 3.43 -0.97
CA ASP A 51 6.73 2.66 0.27
C ASP A 51 5.81 1.46 0.10
N LEU A 52 4.81 1.50 -0.79
CA LEU A 52 4.04 0.30 -1.17
C LEU A 52 4.95 -0.75 -1.81
N GLU A 53 5.82 -0.34 -2.73
CA GLU A 53 6.79 -1.24 -3.37
C GLU A 53 7.76 -1.83 -2.33
N ARG A 54 8.27 -1.02 -1.40
CA ARG A 54 9.13 -1.50 -0.29
C ARG A 54 8.40 -2.48 0.64
N LEU A 55 7.13 -2.21 0.95
CA LEU A 55 6.32 -3.09 1.79
C LEU A 55 6.14 -4.47 1.13
N SER A 56 6.07 -4.53 -0.21
CA SER A 56 5.95 -5.79 -0.95
C SER A 56 7.12 -6.76 -0.74
N GLU A 57 8.30 -6.23 -0.40
CA GLU A 57 9.50 -6.99 -0.08
C GLU A 57 9.64 -7.19 1.44
N ALA A 58 9.47 -6.12 2.22
CA ALA A 58 9.64 -6.14 3.68
C ALA A 58 8.62 -7.03 4.41
N ILE A 59 7.43 -7.25 3.82
CA ILE A 59 6.38 -8.13 4.38
C ILE A 59 6.92 -9.53 4.72
N TRP A 60 7.92 -10.02 3.99
CA TRP A 60 8.49 -11.33 4.20
C TRP A 60 9.33 -11.44 5.47
N ASP A 61 9.91 -10.31 5.92
CA ASP A 61 10.83 -10.24 7.05
C ASP A 61 10.10 -10.15 8.40
N PHE A 62 8.93 -9.53 8.45
CA PHE A 62 8.13 -9.34 9.67
C PHE A 62 7.77 -10.67 10.37
N LYS A 63 8.01 -10.78 11.67
CA LYS A 63 7.68 -11.98 12.46
C LYS A 63 6.38 -11.83 13.22
N THR A 64 5.97 -10.60 13.52
CA THR A 64 4.79 -10.28 14.30
C THR A 64 3.97 -9.16 13.65
N SER A 65 2.73 -9.01 14.09
CA SER A 65 1.89 -7.86 13.70
C SER A 65 2.45 -6.54 14.24
N GLU A 66 3.27 -6.57 15.29
CA GLU A 66 3.94 -5.39 15.85
C GLU A 66 5.06 -4.90 14.93
N ASP A 67 5.87 -5.80 14.35
CA ASP A 67 6.88 -5.45 13.35
C ASP A 67 6.26 -4.70 12.17
N LEU A 68 5.11 -5.20 11.68
CA LEU A 68 4.33 -4.57 10.62
C LEU A 68 3.85 -3.18 11.04
N LEU A 69 3.24 -3.04 12.22
CA LEU A 69 2.69 -1.76 12.67
C LEU A 69 3.77 -0.70 12.86
N ASN A 70 4.94 -1.09 13.38
CA ASN A 70 6.09 -0.19 13.52
C ASN A 70 6.60 0.25 12.15
N TRP A 71 6.78 -0.69 11.22
CA TRP A 71 7.19 -0.37 9.86
C TRP A 71 6.23 0.60 9.18
N LEU A 72 4.91 0.33 9.28
CA LEU A 72 3.88 1.20 8.72
C LEU A 72 3.98 2.62 9.31
N GLN A 73 4.10 2.76 10.63
CA GLN A 73 4.22 4.07 11.29
C GLN A 73 5.47 4.85 10.89
N GLU A 74 6.59 4.17 10.66
CA GLU A 74 7.84 4.82 10.26
C GLU A 74 7.81 5.36 8.82
N HIS A 75 6.96 4.79 7.96
CA HIS A 75 6.91 5.09 6.53
C HIS A 75 5.63 5.81 6.08
N SER A 76 4.58 5.84 6.92
CA SER A 76 3.40 6.68 6.71
C SER A 76 3.65 8.07 7.29
N ASN A 77 3.74 9.09 6.43
CA ASN A 77 3.81 10.51 6.82
C ASN A 77 2.42 11.10 7.09
#